data_AF-A0A1L7BH89-F1
#
_entry.id   AF-A0A1L7BH89-F1
#
_cell.length_a   1.000
_cell.length_b   1.000
_cell.length_c   1.000
_cell.angle_alpha   90.00
_cell.angle_beta   90.00
_cell.angle_gamma   90.00
#
_symmetry.space_group_name_H-M   'P 1'
#
loop_
_entity.id
_entity.type
_entity.pdbx_description
1 polymer ?
#
loop_
_entity_poly.entity_id
_entity_poly.type
_entity_poly.pdbx_seq_one_letter_code
_entity_poly.pdbx_strand_id
1 'polypeptide(L)'
;MHDKKTKDTSSLVKGILERISSLDSLAYYKMEDLISDAEKFGEHLSKNFKANQIRKFHSYISKFWQKFISNKMKYENDQEKFKEDILDELSFVKVYLAYQAGRTKSDVYKDFEKIIGKAIDKVKTSKDFETFKKFYDAILAYHKYYGGKD
;
A
#
# COMPACT_ATOMS: atom_id res chain seq x y z
N MET A 1 2.86 13.30 29.06
CA MET A 1 2.76 11.96 28.43
C MET A 1 2.25 11.98 26.97
N HIS A 2 1.71 13.09 26.45
CA HIS A 2 1.18 13.18 25.08
C HIS A 2 2.22 13.34 23.95
N ASP A 3 3.49 13.67 24.26
CA ASP A 3 4.50 14.02 23.23
C ASP A 3 5.35 12.86 22.67
N LYS A 4 5.51 11.77 23.43
CA LYS A 4 6.40 10.66 23.02
C LYS A 4 5.77 9.78 21.93
N LYS A 5 4.45 9.58 21.98
CA LYS A 5 3.72 8.64 21.10
C LYS A 5 3.56 9.18 19.67
N THR A 6 3.33 10.47 19.51
CA THR A 6 3.23 11.17 18.22
C THR A 6 4.57 11.22 17.49
N LYS A 7 5.67 11.40 18.23
CA LYS A 7 7.04 11.43 17.67
C LYS A 7 7.45 10.06 17.10
N ASP A 8 7.04 8.99 17.76
CA ASP A 8 7.37 7.60 17.39
C ASP A 8 6.62 7.13 16.12
N THR A 9 5.33 7.46 16.01
CA THR A 9 4.55 7.24 14.78
C THR A 9 5.11 8.00 13.59
N SER A 10 5.50 9.27 13.79
CA SER A 10 6.09 10.07 12.72
C SER A 10 7.42 9.49 12.24
N SER A 11 8.25 8.93 13.13
CA SER A 11 9.48 8.23 12.73
C SER A 11 9.22 6.92 11.99
N LEU A 12 8.21 6.15 12.39
CA LEU A 12 7.83 4.91 11.70
C LEU A 12 7.46 5.19 10.23
N VAL A 13 6.48 6.07 10.01
CA VAL A 13 5.97 6.38 8.67
C VAL A 13 7.09 6.98 7.80
N LYS A 14 7.91 7.86 8.37
CA LYS A 14 9.06 8.44 7.68
C LYS A 14 10.08 7.38 7.25
N GLY A 15 10.44 6.44 8.13
CA GLY A 15 11.42 5.39 7.83
C GLY A 15 10.95 4.49 6.69
N ILE A 16 9.68 4.07 6.70
CA ILE A 16 9.11 3.26 5.61
C ILE A 16 9.09 4.06 4.30
N LEU A 17 8.69 5.34 4.34
CA LEU A 17 8.68 6.21 3.16
C LEU A 17 10.08 6.38 2.57
N GLU A 18 11.10 6.61 3.39
CA GLU A 18 12.49 6.74 2.95
C GLU A 18 12.97 5.46 2.28
N ARG A 19 12.69 4.30 2.87
CA ARG A 19 13.02 3.00 2.30
C ARG A 19 12.37 2.82 0.93
N ILE A 20 11.04 2.96 0.83
CA ILE A 20 10.31 2.82 -0.45
C ILE A 20 10.84 3.84 -1.47
N SER A 21 11.11 5.08 -1.06
CA SER A 21 11.61 6.13 -1.94
C SER A 21 12.98 5.81 -2.54
N SER A 22 13.85 5.17 -1.76
CA SER A 22 15.21 4.78 -2.17
C SER A 22 15.25 3.63 -3.18
N LEU A 23 14.16 2.88 -3.33
CA LEU A 23 14.07 1.78 -4.29
C LEU A 23 13.91 2.31 -5.72
N ASP A 24 14.75 1.86 -6.66
CA ASP A 24 14.56 2.16 -8.08
C ASP A 24 13.32 1.46 -8.68
N SER A 25 13.03 0.27 -8.15
CA SER A 25 11.93 -0.62 -8.48
C SER A 25 11.41 -1.25 -7.19
N LEU A 26 10.09 -1.33 -7.04
CA LEU A 26 9.48 -1.94 -5.87
C LEU A 26 9.81 -3.44 -5.77
N ALA A 27 10.08 -4.11 -6.90
CA ALA A 27 10.53 -5.50 -6.92
C ALA A 27 11.87 -5.74 -6.19
N TYR A 28 12.66 -4.69 -5.92
CA TYR A 28 13.88 -4.77 -5.12
C TYR A 28 13.66 -4.58 -3.62
N TYR A 29 12.40 -4.45 -3.20
CA TYR A 29 12.07 -4.44 -1.79
C TYR A 29 12.36 -5.82 -1.18
N LYS A 30 13.44 -5.90 -0.38
CA LYS A 30 13.82 -7.12 0.33
C LYS A 30 12.65 -7.66 1.14
N MET A 31 12.41 -8.97 1.05
CA MET A 31 11.23 -9.61 1.65
C MET A 31 11.18 -9.41 3.16
N GLU A 32 12.33 -9.51 3.83
CA GLU A 32 12.44 -9.35 5.29
C GLU A 32 12.06 -7.93 5.73
N ASP A 33 12.56 -6.93 5.00
CA ASP A 33 12.23 -5.52 5.25
C ASP A 33 10.75 -5.25 4.93
N LEU A 34 10.25 -5.78 3.82
CA LEU A 34 8.86 -5.64 3.39
C LEU A 34 7.89 -6.18 4.44
N ILE A 35 8.15 -7.39 4.95
CA ILE A 35 7.33 -8.00 6.01
C ILE A 35 7.43 -7.19 7.31
N SER A 36 8.64 -6.79 7.71
CA SER A 36 8.84 -6.00 8.93
C SER A 36 8.13 -4.65 8.88
N ASP A 37 8.22 -3.95 7.75
CA ASP A 37 7.57 -2.66 7.56
C ASP A 37 6.04 -2.82 7.45
N ALA A 38 5.56 -3.89 6.81
CA ALA A 38 4.13 -4.22 6.74
C ALA A 38 3.54 -4.55 8.11
N GLU A 39 4.26 -5.29 8.95
CA GLU A 39 3.85 -5.63 10.32
C GLU A 39 3.69 -4.39 11.18
N LYS A 40 4.75 -3.58 11.28
CA LYS A 40 4.74 -2.33 12.07
C LYS A 40 3.66 -1.38 11.58
N PHE A 41 3.48 -1.27 10.27
CA PHE A 41 2.46 -0.40 9.72
C PHE A 41 1.05 -0.96 9.94
N GLY A 42 0.83 -2.26 9.79
CA GLY A 42 -0.44 -2.92 10.11
C GLY A 42 -0.86 -2.68 11.56
N GLU A 43 0.07 -2.80 12.51
CA GLU A 43 -0.16 -2.47 13.92
C GLU A 43 -0.50 -0.99 14.15
N HIS A 44 0.18 -0.08 13.44
CA HIS A 44 -0.14 1.35 13.48
C HIS A 44 -1.57 1.63 13.00
N LEU A 45 -1.99 0.99 11.91
CA LEU A 45 -3.33 1.15 11.35
C LEU A 45 -4.42 0.55 12.25
N SER A 46 -4.17 -0.56 12.95
CA SER A 46 -5.20 -1.29 13.70
C SER A 46 -5.87 -0.43 14.79
N LYS A 47 -5.15 0.59 15.27
CA LYS A 47 -5.58 1.49 16.34
C LYS A 47 -6.75 2.38 15.96
N ASN A 48 -6.80 2.89 14.72
CA ASN A 48 -7.78 3.93 14.32
C ASN A 48 -8.24 3.87 12.85
N PHE A 49 -7.85 2.86 12.07
CA PHE A 49 -8.26 2.73 10.67
C PHE A 49 -9.49 1.82 10.54
N LYS A 50 -10.62 2.38 10.10
CA LYS A 50 -11.89 1.64 9.98
C LYS A 50 -11.81 0.61 8.85
N ALA A 51 -12.13 -0.65 9.14
CA ALA A 51 -12.07 -1.73 8.16
C ALA A 51 -13.05 -1.55 6.97
N ASN A 52 -14.19 -0.88 7.15
CA ASN A 52 -15.05 -0.48 6.02
C ASN A 52 -14.31 0.29 4.90
N GLN A 53 -13.29 1.09 5.24
CA GLN A 53 -12.49 1.81 4.25
C GLN A 53 -11.41 0.92 3.62
N ILE A 54 -10.80 0.04 4.43
CA ILE A 54 -9.90 -1.01 3.94
C ILE A 54 -10.63 -1.87 2.91
N ARG A 55 -11.86 -2.29 3.20
CA ARG A 55 -12.65 -3.19 2.34
C ARG A 55 -12.93 -2.57 0.98
N LYS A 56 -13.24 -1.27 0.93
CA LYS A 56 -13.43 -0.53 -0.33
C LYS A 56 -12.16 -0.49 -1.15
N PHE A 57 -11.05 -0.09 -0.53
CA PHE A 57 -9.74 -0.06 -1.19
C PHE A 57 -9.30 -1.46 -1.67
N HIS A 58 -9.47 -2.47 -0.82
CA HIS A 58 -9.20 -3.87 -1.14
C HIS A 58 -10.02 -4.35 -2.34
N SER A 59 -11.29 -3.96 -2.45
CA SER A 59 -12.11 -4.32 -3.62
C SER A 59 -11.51 -3.79 -4.93
N TYR A 60 -10.96 -2.57 -4.94
CA TYR A 60 -10.27 -2.03 -6.11
C TYR A 60 -9.00 -2.84 -6.42
N ILE A 61 -8.12 -3.03 -5.43
CA ILE A 61 -6.86 -3.78 -5.63
C ILE A 61 -7.11 -5.22 -6.08
N SER A 62 -8.11 -5.89 -5.51
CA SER A 62 -8.47 -7.27 -5.88
C SER A 62 -8.99 -7.39 -7.30
N LYS A 63 -9.67 -6.38 -7.85
CA LYS A 63 -10.06 -6.36 -9.27
C LYS A 63 -8.84 -6.30 -10.19
N PHE A 64 -7.90 -5.39 -9.91
CA PHE A 64 -6.65 -5.30 -10.69
C PHE A 64 -5.83 -6.58 -10.57
N TRP A 65 -5.78 -7.18 -9.38
CA TRP A 65 -5.08 -8.44 -9.17
C TRP A 65 -5.68 -9.60 -9.99
N GLN A 66 -7.00 -9.71 -10.05
CA GLN A 66 -7.66 -10.71 -10.89
C GLN A 66 -7.37 -10.48 -12.38
N LYS A 67 -7.45 -9.23 -12.86
CA LYS A 67 -7.10 -8.87 -14.24
C LYS A 67 -5.64 -9.22 -14.55
N PHE A 68 -4.74 -8.89 -13.63
CA PHE A 68 -3.31 -9.21 -13.69
C PHE A 68 -3.05 -10.71 -13.84
N ILE A 69 -3.61 -11.53 -12.94
CA ILE A 69 -3.37 -12.97 -12.94
C ILE A 69 -3.89 -13.63 -14.22
N SER A 70 -5.09 -13.26 -14.68
CA SER A 70 -5.67 -13.79 -15.91
C SER A 70 -4.87 -13.47 -17.18
N ASN A 71 -4.01 -12.44 -17.13
CA ASN A 71 -3.24 -11.96 -18.29
C ASN A 71 -1.73 -11.90 -18.01
N LYS A 72 -1.25 -12.61 -16.98
CA LYS A 72 0.12 -12.46 -16.47
C LYS A 72 1.19 -12.62 -17.55
N MET A 73 1.11 -13.69 -18.33
CA MET A 73 2.04 -13.94 -19.44
C MET A 73 2.05 -12.81 -20.46
N LYS A 74 0.89 -12.19 -20.74
CA LYS A 74 0.81 -11.05 -21.65
C LYS A 74 1.51 -9.83 -21.04
N TYR A 75 1.21 -9.51 -19.79
CA TYR A 75 1.80 -8.36 -19.10
C TYR A 75 3.31 -8.47 -18.86
N GLU A 76 3.86 -9.69 -18.77
CA GLU A 76 5.30 -9.90 -18.68
C GLU A 76 6.02 -9.69 -20.02
N ASN A 77 5.33 -9.88 -21.15
CA ASN A 77 5.91 -9.74 -22.50
C ASN A 77 5.51 -8.43 -23.20
N ASP A 78 4.47 -7.75 -22.72
CA ASP A 78 3.91 -6.54 -23.30
C ASP A 78 3.69 -5.48 -22.21
N GLN A 79 4.73 -4.66 -22.04
CA GLN A 79 4.79 -3.60 -21.03
C GLN A 79 3.81 -2.47 -21.32
N GLU A 80 3.48 -2.19 -22.58
CA GLU A 80 2.51 -1.18 -22.96
C GLU A 80 1.11 -1.63 -22.56
N LYS A 81 0.76 -2.89 -22.85
CA LYS A 81 -0.52 -3.45 -22.40
C LYS A 81 -0.64 -3.48 -20.88
N PHE A 82 0.42 -3.85 -20.17
CA PHE A 82 0.43 -3.79 -18.69
C PHE A 82 0.20 -2.36 -18.18
N LYS A 83 0.82 -1.37 -18.83
CA LYS A 83 0.62 0.04 -18.48
C LYS A 83 -0.84 0.46 -18.64
N GLU A 84 -1.40 0.25 -19.83
CA GLU A 84 -2.80 0.60 -20.13
C GLU A 84 -3.79 -0.09 -19.20
N ASP A 85 -3.60 -1.39 -18.98
CA ASP A 85 -4.59 -2.20 -18.29
C ASP A 85 -4.50 -2.13 -16.76
N ILE A 86 -3.32 -1.85 -16.21
CA ILE A 86 -3.05 -1.93 -14.77
C ILE A 86 -2.46 -0.63 -14.23
N LEU A 87 -1.36 -0.11 -14.80
CA LEU A 87 -0.63 1.02 -14.19
C LEU A 87 -1.43 2.31 -14.19
N ASP A 88 -2.11 2.63 -15.28
CA ASP A 88 -2.88 3.87 -15.40
C ASP A 88 -4.09 3.84 -14.44
N GLU A 89 -4.80 2.71 -14.37
CA GLU A 89 -5.91 2.51 -13.43
C GLU A 89 -5.43 2.51 -11.96
N LEU A 90 -4.32 1.83 -11.66
CA LEU A 90 -3.72 1.79 -10.32
C LEU A 90 -3.27 3.19 -9.87
N SER A 91 -2.70 3.98 -10.78
CA SER A 91 -2.30 5.36 -10.52
C SER A 91 -3.50 6.23 -10.15
N PHE A 92 -4.65 6.01 -10.79
CA PHE A 92 -5.89 6.73 -10.48
C PHE A 92 -6.41 6.41 -9.07
N VAL A 93 -6.12 5.23 -8.52
CA VAL A 93 -6.50 4.87 -7.14
C VAL A 93 -5.91 5.85 -6.11
N LYS A 94 -4.77 6.50 -6.40
CA LYS A 94 -4.20 7.54 -5.54
C LYS A 94 -5.16 8.71 -5.32
N VAL A 95 -5.98 9.07 -6.32
CA VAL A 95 -7.02 10.11 -6.18
C VAL A 95 -8.05 9.72 -5.14
N TYR A 96 -8.47 8.45 -5.13
CA TYR A 96 -9.38 7.93 -4.11
C TYR A 96 -8.76 7.96 -2.71
N LEU A 97 -7.48 7.55 -2.58
CA LEU A 97 -6.76 7.60 -1.31
C LEU A 97 -6.66 9.03 -0.75
N ALA A 98 -6.26 9.98 -1.59
CA ALA A 98 -6.18 11.40 -1.22
C ALA A 98 -7.54 11.95 -0.75
N TYR A 99 -8.63 11.62 -1.45
CA TYR A 99 -9.97 12.00 -1.05
C TYR A 99 -10.36 11.41 0.32
N GLN A 100 -10.12 10.12 0.56
CA GLN A 100 -10.44 9.49 1.85
C GLN A 100 -9.63 10.10 3.00
N ALA A 101 -8.35 10.39 2.77
CA ALA A 101 -7.48 11.04 3.74
C ALA A 101 -7.96 12.46 4.07
N GLY A 102 -8.32 13.25 3.05
CA GLY A 102 -8.82 14.62 3.23
C GLY A 102 -10.17 14.68 3.95
N ARG A 103 -11.11 13.78 3.61
CA ARG A 103 -12.46 13.77 4.18
C ARG A 103 -12.49 13.30 5.63
N THR A 104 -11.67 12.31 5.99
CA THR A 104 -11.73 11.67 7.31
C THR A 104 -11.05 12.50 8.40
N LYS A 105 -10.18 13.47 8.03
CA LYS A 105 -9.40 14.33 8.95
C LYS A 105 -8.65 13.56 10.04
N SER A 106 -8.22 12.33 9.74
CA SER A 106 -7.47 11.46 10.65
C SER A 106 -6.08 11.22 10.08
N ASP A 107 -5.05 11.38 10.91
CA ASP A 107 -3.66 11.25 10.47
C ASP A 107 -3.31 9.83 10.02
N VAL A 108 -3.95 8.80 10.60
CA VAL A 108 -3.75 7.40 10.18
C VAL A 108 -4.20 7.16 8.73
N TYR A 109 -5.21 7.91 8.25
CA TYR A 109 -5.62 7.85 6.85
C TYR A 109 -4.65 8.56 5.91
N LYS A 110 -4.04 9.66 6.38
CA LYS A 110 -2.96 10.34 5.64
C LYS A 110 -1.71 9.47 5.60
N ASP A 111 -1.38 8.77 6.68
CA ASP A 111 -0.24 7.86 6.72
C ASP A 111 -0.45 6.69 5.74
N PHE A 112 -1.65 6.11 5.72
CA PHE A 112 -2.03 5.08 4.75
C PHE A 112 -1.91 5.58 3.31
N GLU A 113 -2.46 6.76 3.01
CA GLU A 113 -2.34 7.39 1.70
C GLU A 113 -0.89 7.60 1.30
N LYS A 114 -0.05 8.15 2.18
CA LYS A 114 1.37 8.39 1.90
C LYS A 114 2.12 7.10 1.57
N ILE A 115 1.98 6.08 2.41
CA ILE A 115 2.73 4.82 2.26
C ILE A 115 2.28 4.07 1.00
N ILE A 116 0.96 3.89 0.84
CA ILE A 116 0.40 3.16 -0.30
C ILE A 116 0.58 3.94 -1.60
N GLY A 117 0.37 5.26 -1.59
CA GLY A 117 0.60 6.13 -2.73
C GLY A 117 2.06 6.08 -3.19
N LYS A 118 3.00 6.13 -2.24
CA LYS A 118 4.43 6.02 -2.54
C LYS A 118 4.82 4.65 -3.08
N ALA A 119 4.22 3.57 -2.56
CA ALA A 119 4.41 2.23 -3.11
C ALA A 119 3.87 2.13 -4.54
N ILE A 120 2.69 2.69 -4.83
CA ILE A 120 2.11 2.76 -6.18
C ILE A 120 3.03 3.52 -7.14
N ASP A 121 3.64 4.64 -6.71
CA ASP A 121 4.60 5.40 -7.55
C ASP A 121 5.83 4.57 -7.98
N LYS A 122 6.16 3.51 -7.24
CA LYS A 122 7.26 2.60 -7.54
C LYS A 122 6.83 1.38 -8.37
N VAL A 123 5.55 1.26 -8.71
CA VAL A 123 5.04 0.20 -9.59
C VAL A 123 5.23 0.62 -11.04
N LYS A 124 6.19 0.00 -11.72
CA LYS A 124 6.47 0.25 -13.14
C LYS A 124 6.35 -1.01 -13.98
N THR A 125 6.51 -2.19 -13.39
CA THR A 125 6.52 -3.48 -14.09
C THR A 125 5.55 -4.47 -13.43
N SER A 126 5.27 -5.57 -14.11
CA SER A 126 4.48 -6.68 -13.56
C SER A 126 5.04 -7.18 -12.22
N LYS A 127 6.37 -7.31 -12.11
CA LYS A 127 7.06 -7.73 -10.88
C LYS A 127 6.92 -6.72 -9.74
N ASP A 128 6.93 -5.42 -10.05
CA ASP A 128 6.67 -4.40 -9.04
C ASP A 128 5.25 -4.51 -8.51
N PHE A 129 4.27 -4.79 -9.39
CA PHE A 129 2.87 -4.90 -8.99
C PHE A 129 2.63 -6.13 -8.12
N GLU A 130 3.28 -7.26 -8.41
CA GLU A 130 3.27 -8.42 -7.51
C GLU A 130 3.84 -8.08 -6.13
N THR A 131 4.93 -7.32 -6.09
CA THR A 131 5.57 -6.92 -4.83
C THR A 131 4.70 -5.93 -4.04
N PHE A 132 4.07 -4.98 -4.74
CA PHE A 132 3.04 -4.10 -4.17
C PHE A 132 1.90 -4.91 -3.56
N LYS A 133 1.38 -5.90 -4.29
CA LYS A 133 0.28 -6.74 -3.81
C LYS A 133 0.67 -7.51 -2.54
N LYS A 134 1.86 -8.08 -2.49
CA LYS A 134 2.39 -8.77 -1.30
C LYS A 134 2.51 -7.83 -0.11
N PHE A 135 3.09 -6.65 -0.31
CA PHE A 135 3.21 -5.63 0.73
C PHE A 135 1.84 -5.20 1.27
N TYR A 136 0.91 -4.90 0.36
CA TYR A 136 -0.46 -4.52 0.71
C TYR A 136 -1.18 -5.61 1.51
N ASP A 137 -1.13 -6.86 1.04
CA ASP A 137 -1.78 -7.98 1.73
C ASP A 137 -1.18 -8.24 3.12
N ALA A 138 0.14 -8.11 3.25
CA ALA A 138 0.82 -8.24 4.53
C ALA A 138 0.34 -7.17 5.51
N ILE A 139 0.23 -5.90 5.08
CA ILE A 139 -0.33 -4.82 5.91
C ILE A 139 -1.73 -5.17 6.41
N LEU A 140 -2.60 -5.69 5.53
CA LEU A 140 -3.96 -6.06 5.90
C LEU A 140 -4.00 -7.24 6.88
N ALA A 141 -3.15 -8.24 6.66
CA ALA A 141 -3.04 -9.40 7.54
C ALA A 141 -2.63 -8.97 8.95
N TYR A 142 -1.62 -8.10 9.07
CA TYR A 142 -1.17 -7.58 10.35
C TYR A 142 -2.16 -6.60 10.98
N HIS A 143 -2.82 -5.74 10.20
CA HIS A 143 -3.92 -4.90 10.70
C HIS A 143 -5.00 -5.73 11.39
N LYS A 144 -5.42 -6.83 10.75
CA LYS A 144 -6.38 -7.78 11.31
C LYS A 144 -5.83 -8.50 12.53
N TYR A 145 -4.58 -8.98 12.46
CA TYR A 145 -3.91 -9.68 13.57
C TYR A 145 -3.87 -8.82 14.84
N TYR A 146 -3.56 -7.52 14.72
CA TYR A 146 -3.52 -6.58 15.84
C TYR A 146 -4.89 -6.00 16.22
N GLY A 147 -5.98 -6.64 15.82
CA GLY A 147 -7.33 -6.33 16.32
C GLY A 147 -8.04 -5.19 15.58
N GLY A 148 -7.63 -4.87 14.36
CA GLY A 148 -8.39 -3.98 13.49
C GLY A 148 -9.82 -4.50 13.27
N LYS A 149 -10.81 -3.85 13.86
CA LYS A 149 -12.22 -4.29 13.82
C LYS A 149 -12.90 -3.93 12.49
N ASP A 150 -13.78 -4.83 12.04
CA ASP A 150 -14.61 -4.76 10.83
C ASP A 150 -15.47 -3.49 10.67
#